data_AF-A0A942H890-F1
#
_entry.id   AF-A0A942H890-F1
#
_cell.length_a   1.000
_cell.length_b   1.000
_cell.length_c   1.000
_cell.angle_alpha   90.00
_cell.angle_beta   90.00
_cell.angle_gamma   90.00
#
_symmetry.space_group_name_H-M   'P 1'
#
loop_
_entity.id
_entity.type
_entity.pdbx_description
1 polymer ?
#
loop_
_entity_poly.entity_id
_entity_poly.type
_entity_poly.pdbx_seq_one_letter_code
_entity_poly.pdbx_strand_id
1 'polypeptide(L)'
;MLEKLADKNFLDPEIAWAGNCHTCQQLISLAAENCPYCGIKIEMDDIFVSSVNHVLLTQAISSANAIRTYDGGVYIFLAVSVMRFLIDVMSYTFPLWFAIATSIVWLAPLFLIGKWYQRHGKWDSDDAEYLFVQKELERSFLLWLVLHLFNGILIWISQQRPIT
;
A
#
# COMPACT_ATOMS: atom_id res chain seq x y z
N MET A 1 -15.20 5.20 -17.60
CA MET A 1 -14.45 5.93 -16.54
C MET A 1 -13.65 4.99 -15.63
N LEU A 2 -14.14 3.78 -15.33
CA LEU A 2 -13.39 2.75 -14.58
C LEU A 2 -12.20 2.13 -15.36
N GLU A 3 -12.25 2.05 -16.69
CA GLU A 3 -11.12 1.56 -17.51
C GLU A 3 -9.87 2.45 -17.46
N LYS A 4 -10.02 3.78 -17.32
CA LYS A 4 -8.88 4.69 -17.17
C LYS A 4 -8.18 4.59 -15.81
N LEU A 5 -8.80 3.95 -14.82
CA LEU A 5 -8.18 3.64 -13.53
C LEU A 5 -7.43 2.29 -13.55
N ALA A 6 -7.68 1.44 -14.54
CA ALA A 6 -6.97 0.17 -14.71
C ALA A 6 -5.66 0.31 -15.51
N ASP A 7 -5.51 1.39 -16.29
CA ASP A 7 -4.42 1.56 -17.27
C ASP A 7 -3.21 2.36 -16.75
N LYS A 8 -3.09 2.51 -15.43
CA LYS A 8 -1.87 3.00 -14.78
C LYS A 8 -1.57 2.10 -13.60
N ASN A 9 -0.52 1.28 -13.71
CA ASN A 9 -0.03 0.48 -12.60
C ASN A 9 0.23 1.41 -11.42
N PHE A 10 -0.70 1.43 -10.47
CA PHE A 10 -0.58 2.17 -9.21
C PHE A 10 0.71 1.80 -8.46
N LEU A 11 1.24 0.61 -8.74
CA LEU A 11 2.49 0.11 -8.22
C LEU A 11 3.72 0.56 -9.01
N ASP A 12 3.61 1.05 -10.25
CA ASP A 12 4.72 1.45 -11.13
C ASP A 12 4.52 2.91 -11.61
N PRO A 13 4.73 3.93 -10.75
CA PRO A 13 4.72 5.32 -11.19
C PRO A 13 5.85 5.60 -12.19
N GLU A 14 5.62 6.53 -13.12
CA GLU A 14 6.66 6.97 -14.08
C GLU A 14 7.72 7.78 -13.31
N ILE A 15 8.95 7.26 -13.22
CA ILE A 15 10.04 7.87 -12.47
C ILE A 15 11.12 8.34 -13.46
N ALA A 16 11.55 9.59 -13.34
CA ALA A 16 12.70 10.08 -14.09
C ALA A 16 13.94 9.28 -13.67
N TRP A 17 14.63 8.70 -14.65
CA TRP A 17 15.82 7.89 -14.40
C TRP A 17 16.96 8.76 -13.90
N ALA A 18 17.37 8.54 -12.65
CA ALA A 18 18.49 9.20 -12.01
C ALA A 18 19.37 8.14 -11.32
N GLY A 19 20.67 8.38 -11.25
CA GLY A 19 21.62 7.51 -10.58
C GLY A 19 22.80 8.31 -10.01
N ASN A 20 23.60 7.67 -9.15
CA ASN A 20 24.75 8.32 -8.55
C ASN A 20 25.97 8.24 -9.48
N CYS A 21 26.68 9.35 -9.63
CA CYS A 21 27.97 9.34 -10.33
C CYS A 21 28.99 8.48 -9.57
N HIS A 22 29.62 7.51 -10.25
CA HIS A 22 30.60 6.61 -9.61
C HIS A 22 31.78 7.35 -8.94
N THR A 23 32.15 8.53 -9.46
CA THR A 23 33.27 9.32 -8.94
C THR A 23 32.87 10.21 -7.75
N CYS A 24 31.83 11.02 -7.89
CA CYS A 24 31.47 12.05 -6.88
C CYS A 24 30.23 11.71 -6.05
N GLN A 25 29.55 10.60 -6.34
CA GLN A 25 28.35 10.12 -5.64
C GLN A 25 27.15 11.09 -5.64
N GLN A 26 27.17 12.12 -6.49
CA GLN A 26 26.04 13.03 -6.67
C GLN A 26 24.98 12.41 -7.59
N LEU A 27 23.71 12.67 -7.28
CA LEU A 27 22.57 12.23 -8.07
C LEU A 27 22.51 13.01 -9.40
N ILE A 28 22.51 12.29 -10.52
CA ILE A 28 22.54 12.86 -11.87
C ILE A 28 21.47 12.21 -12.75
N SER A 29 20.96 12.97 -13.72
CA SER A 29 20.05 12.45 -14.73
C SER A 29 20.79 11.56 -15.73
N LEU A 30 20.20 10.41 -16.07
CA LEU A 30 20.76 9.45 -17.05
C LEU A 30 20.85 10.00 -18.49
N ALA A 31 20.22 11.15 -18.78
CA ALA A 31 20.29 11.79 -20.09
C ALA A 31 21.59 12.60 -20.34
N ALA A 32 22.43 12.79 -19.32
CA ALA A 32 23.67 13.57 -19.45
C ALA A 32 24.87 12.69 -19.85
N GLU A 33 25.65 13.13 -20.85
CA GLU A 33 26.89 12.43 -21.25
C GLU A 33 28.04 12.60 -20.23
N ASN A 34 28.04 13.73 -19.52
CA ASN A 34 29.05 14.07 -18.52
C ASN A 34 28.39 14.48 -17.21
N CYS A 35 29.01 14.15 -16.08
CA CYS A 35 28.54 14.57 -14.76
C CYS A 35 28.63 16.11 -14.64
N PRO A 36 27.54 16.82 -14.32
CA PRO A 36 27.57 18.27 -14.17
C PRO A 36 28.39 18.77 -12.96
N TYR A 37 28.71 17.87 -12.02
CA TYR A 37 29.43 18.22 -10.79
C TYR A 37 30.94 18.01 -10.90
N CYS A 38 31.38 16.85 -11.41
CA CYS A 38 32.82 16.53 -11.51
C CYS A 38 33.36 16.51 -12.95
N GLY A 39 32.51 16.64 -13.97
CA GLY A 39 32.90 16.68 -15.38
C GLY A 39 33.30 15.33 -15.97
N ILE A 40 33.25 14.22 -15.21
CA ILE A 40 33.62 12.91 -15.73
C ILE A 40 32.58 12.39 -16.72
N LYS A 41 33.05 11.69 -17.75
CA LYS A 41 32.19 10.99 -18.70
C LYS A 41 31.46 9.85 -17.97
N ILE A 42 30.17 9.75 -18.22
CA ILE A 42 29.30 8.74 -17.62
C ILE A 42 29.34 7.48 -18.47
N GLU A 43 29.80 6.38 -17.90
CA GLU A 43 29.56 5.04 -18.47
C GLU A 43 28.18 4.56 -18.02
N MET A 44 27.31 4.27 -18.98
CA MET A 44 25.91 3.89 -18.73
C MET A 44 25.79 2.66 -17.84
N ASP A 45 26.70 1.69 -18.00
CA ASP A 45 26.64 0.40 -17.31
C ASP A 45 26.78 0.54 -15.79
N ASP A 46 27.68 1.42 -15.33
CA ASP A 46 27.90 1.66 -13.90
C ASP A 46 26.73 2.39 -13.24
N ILE A 47 26.10 3.32 -13.97
CA ILE A 47 24.96 4.10 -13.46
C ILE A 47 23.67 3.29 -13.52
N PHE A 48 23.55 2.37 -14.46
CA PHE A 48 22.36 1.55 -14.64
C PHE A 48 22.04 0.76 -13.37
N VAL A 49 23.01 0.08 -12.75
CA VAL A 49 22.77 -0.71 -11.53
C VAL A 49 22.30 0.16 -10.36
N SER A 50 22.97 1.31 -10.13
CA SER A 50 22.57 2.25 -9.08
C SER A 50 21.19 2.85 -9.33
N SER A 51 20.87 3.19 -10.59
CA SER A 51 19.59 3.79 -10.94
C SER A 51 18.43 2.79 -10.81
N VAL A 52 18.62 1.52 -11.21
CA VAL A 52 17.60 0.48 -11.03
C VAL A 52 17.26 0.31 -9.55
N ASN A 53 18.26 0.27 -8.67
CA ASN A 53 18.03 0.19 -7.23
C ASN A 53 17.26 1.42 -6.70
N HIS A 54 17.65 2.62 -7.13
CA HIS A 54 16.96 3.86 -6.72
C HIS A 54 15.51 3.92 -7.21
N VAL A 55 15.25 3.53 -8.47
CA VAL A 55 13.91 3.46 -9.07
C VAL A 55 13.04 2.47 -8.30
N LEU A 56 13.56 1.28 -8.02
CA LEU A 56 12.85 0.25 -7.27
C LEU A 56 12.52 0.70 -5.85
N LEU A 57 13.48 1.32 -5.15
CA LEU A 57 13.27 1.85 -3.80
C LEU A 57 12.21 2.96 -3.79
N THR A 58 12.33 3.93 -4.70
CA THR A 58 11.39 5.05 -4.85
C THR A 58 9.98 4.53 -5.15
N GLN A 59 9.88 3.52 -6.01
CA GLN A 59 8.65 2.84 -6.34
C GLN A 59 8.01 2.16 -5.11
N ALA A 60 8.81 1.47 -4.30
CA ALA A 60 8.33 0.83 -3.07
C ALA A 60 7.81 1.87 -2.06
N ILE A 61 8.55 2.96 -1.86
CA ILE A 61 8.16 4.06 -0.96
C ILE A 61 6.88 4.75 -1.45
N SER A 62 6.82 5.09 -2.74
CA SER A 62 5.66 5.75 -3.34
C SER A 62 4.40 4.88 -3.24
N SER A 63 4.50 3.59 -3.59
CA SER A 63 3.36 2.67 -3.49
C SER A 63 2.93 2.44 -2.04
N ALA A 64 3.86 2.37 -1.08
CA ALA A 64 3.55 2.28 0.35
C ALA A 64 2.76 3.50 0.84
N ASN A 65 3.22 4.71 0.49
CA ASN A 65 2.52 5.94 0.84
C ASN A 65 1.13 6.02 0.20
N ALA A 66 0.98 5.55 -1.03
CA ALA A 66 -0.30 5.48 -1.69
C ALA A 66 -1.25 4.48 -0.99
N ILE A 67 -0.77 3.33 -0.52
CA ILE A 67 -1.55 2.38 0.29
C ILE A 67 -1.98 3.01 1.63
N ARG A 68 -1.11 3.77 2.30
CA ARG A 68 -1.44 4.44 3.57
C ARG A 68 -2.60 5.42 3.47
N THR A 69 -2.88 5.96 2.27
CA THR A 69 -4.07 6.82 2.08
C THR A 69 -5.38 6.07 2.38
N TYR A 70 -5.39 4.74 2.29
CA TYR A 70 -6.55 3.93 2.66
C TYR A 70 -6.80 3.90 4.17
N ASP A 71 -5.83 4.23 5.03
CA ASP A 71 -6.00 4.12 6.49
C ASP A 71 -7.11 5.04 7.04
N GLY A 72 -7.43 6.14 6.36
CA GLY A 72 -8.63 6.94 6.67
C GLY A 72 -9.93 6.14 6.53
N GLY A 73 -9.95 5.13 5.66
CA GLY A 73 -11.06 4.20 5.47
C GLY A 73 -11.35 3.30 6.67
N VAL A 74 -10.41 3.16 7.62
CA VAL A 74 -10.61 2.42 8.88
C VAL A 74 -11.77 3.02 9.68
N TYR A 75 -11.81 4.35 9.81
CA TYR A 75 -12.87 5.04 10.54
C TYR A 75 -14.23 4.90 9.86
N ILE A 76 -14.25 4.96 8.53
CA ILE A 76 -15.47 4.78 7.74
C ILE A 76 -15.97 3.34 7.90
N PHE A 77 -15.09 2.35 7.76
CA PHE A 77 -15.45 0.95 7.89
C PHE A 77 -15.95 0.63 9.29
N LEU A 78 -15.27 1.12 10.34
CA LEU A 78 -15.71 0.98 11.73
C LEU A 78 -17.11 1.58 11.94
N ALA A 79 -17.35 2.81 11.47
CA ALA A 79 -18.65 3.47 11.60
C ALA A 79 -19.75 2.68 10.90
N VAL A 80 -19.50 2.20 9.67
CA VAL A 80 -20.44 1.38 8.90
C VAL A 80 -20.71 0.04 9.59
N SER A 81 -19.67 -0.63 10.12
CA SER A 81 -19.82 -1.89 10.85
C SER A 81 -20.67 -1.75 12.10
N VAL A 82 -20.42 -0.70 12.90
CA VAL A 82 -21.21 -0.41 14.12
C VAL A 82 -22.65 -0.03 13.75
N MET A 83 -22.84 0.86 12.78
CA MET A 83 -24.17 1.28 12.33
C MET A 83 -24.98 0.09 11.80
N ARG A 84 -24.37 -0.76 10.97
CA ARG A 84 -24.99 -1.99 10.47
C ARG A 84 -25.41 -2.90 11.62
N PHE A 85 -24.52 -3.13 12.58
CA PHE A 85 -24.83 -3.92 13.77
C PHE A 85 -26.03 -3.34 14.53
N LEU A 86 -26.06 -2.03 14.79
CA LEU A 86 -27.19 -1.39 15.49
C LEU A 86 -28.52 -1.54 14.74
N ILE A 87 -28.52 -1.44 13.41
CA ILE A 87 -29.73 -1.65 12.59
C ILE A 87 -30.19 -3.12 12.68
N ASP A 88 -29.25 -4.06 12.58
CA ASP A 88 -29.50 -5.50 12.70
C ASP A 88 -30.06 -5.85 14.09
N VAL A 89 -29.60 -5.13 15.12
CA VAL A 89 -30.09 -5.26 16.50
C VAL A 89 -31.50 -4.69 16.67
N MET A 90 -31.84 -3.58 16.00
CA MET A 90 -33.02 -2.77 16.28
C MET A 90 -34.23 -3.09 15.41
N SER A 91 -34.06 -3.36 14.11
CA SER A 91 -35.21 -3.28 13.19
C SER A 91 -35.37 -4.44 12.22
N TYR A 92 -34.33 -5.15 11.78
CA TYR A 92 -34.48 -6.25 10.83
C TYR A 92 -33.19 -7.05 10.72
N THR A 93 -33.29 -8.39 10.75
CA THR A 93 -32.15 -9.28 10.54
C THR A 93 -31.73 -9.23 9.08
N PHE A 94 -30.60 -8.59 8.77
CA PHE A 94 -30.01 -8.73 7.45
C PHE A 94 -29.57 -10.18 7.25
N PRO A 95 -29.76 -10.76 6.05
CA PRO A 95 -29.28 -12.09 5.79
C PRO A 95 -27.74 -12.11 5.86
N LEU A 96 -27.18 -13.17 6.44
CA LEU A 96 -25.74 -13.33 6.67
C LEU A 96 -24.89 -13.05 5.43
N TRP A 97 -25.35 -13.48 4.25
CA TRP A 97 -24.64 -13.26 2.99
C TRP A 97 -24.41 -11.77 2.70
N PHE A 98 -25.34 -10.89 3.08
CA PHE A 98 -25.20 -9.44 2.86
C PHE A 98 -24.12 -8.85 3.77
N ALA A 99 -24.06 -9.29 5.03
CA ALA A 99 -23.02 -8.89 5.97
C ALA A 99 -21.62 -9.36 5.49
N ILE A 100 -21.52 -10.57 4.95
CA ILE A 100 -20.27 -11.11 4.38
C ILE A 100 -19.88 -10.33 3.12
N ALA A 101 -20.80 -10.17 2.15
CA ALA A 101 -20.53 -9.50 0.89
C ALA A 101 -20.04 -8.06 1.08
N THR A 102 -20.70 -7.31 1.98
CA THR A 102 -20.28 -5.95 2.31
C THR A 102 -18.93 -5.90 3.01
N SER A 103 -18.55 -6.93 3.78
CA SER A 103 -17.26 -7.00 4.48
C SER A 103 -16.10 -7.38 3.56
N ILE A 104 -16.34 -8.18 2.52
CA ILE A 104 -15.30 -8.63 1.58
C ILE A 104 -14.64 -7.46 0.85
N VAL A 105 -15.41 -6.44 0.45
CA VAL A 105 -14.85 -5.26 -0.26
C VAL A 105 -13.79 -4.55 0.59
N TRP A 106 -13.96 -4.56 1.92
CA TRP A 106 -13.02 -3.95 2.86
C TRP A 106 -11.76 -4.78 3.10
N LEU A 107 -11.62 -5.98 2.52
CA LEU A 107 -10.37 -6.75 2.56
C LEU A 107 -9.33 -6.23 1.55
N ALA A 108 -9.70 -5.32 0.65
CA ALA A 108 -8.80 -4.79 -0.37
C ALA A 108 -7.50 -4.19 0.21
N PRO A 109 -7.50 -3.37 1.28
CA PRO A 109 -6.26 -2.84 1.87
C PRO A 109 -5.34 -3.94 2.40
N LEU A 110 -5.86 -4.96 3.09
CA LEU A 110 -5.06 -6.09 3.57
C LEU A 110 -4.40 -6.83 2.40
N PHE A 111 -5.13 -7.04 1.30
CA PHE A 111 -4.61 -7.67 0.11
C PHE A 111 -3.52 -6.83 -0.57
N LEU A 112 -3.71 -5.51 -0.67
CA LEU A 112 -2.72 -4.59 -1.23
C LEU A 112 -1.44 -4.56 -0.38
N ILE A 113 -1.56 -4.48 0.94
CA ILE A 113 -0.40 -4.53 1.86
C ILE A 113 0.32 -5.89 1.73
N GLY A 114 -0.42 -7.00 1.69
CA GLY A 114 0.15 -8.33 1.50
C GLY A 114 0.92 -8.46 0.18
N LYS A 115 0.37 -7.95 -0.93
CA LYS A 115 1.05 -7.88 -2.22
C LYS A 115 2.28 -7.00 -2.19
N TRP A 116 2.23 -5.87 -1.48
CA TRP A 116 3.39 -5.00 -1.30
C TRP A 116 4.52 -5.74 -0.58
N TYR A 117 4.24 -6.46 0.52
CA TYR A 117 5.24 -7.28 1.20
C TYR A 117 5.80 -8.42 0.34
N GLN A 118 4.95 -9.06 -0.47
CA GLN A 118 5.42 -10.10 -1.40
C GLN A 118 6.40 -9.55 -2.45
N ARG A 119 6.16 -8.33 -2.95
CA ARG A 119 6.98 -7.71 -4.02
C ARG A 119 8.22 -7.00 -3.47
N HIS A 120 8.07 -6.24 -2.39
CA HIS A 120 9.09 -5.31 -1.90
C HIS A 120 9.66 -5.70 -0.54
N GLY A 121 8.98 -6.50 0.27
CA GLY A 121 9.35 -6.76 1.67
C GLY A 121 10.59 -7.65 1.89
N LYS A 122 11.18 -8.19 0.82
CA LYS A 122 12.39 -9.02 0.87
C LYS A 122 13.68 -8.27 0.50
N TRP A 123 13.60 -6.96 0.30
CA TRP A 123 14.77 -6.16 -0.04
C TRP A 123 15.58 -5.83 1.20
N ASP A 124 16.87 -6.12 1.14
CA ASP A 124 17.84 -5.71 2.14
C ASP A 124 18.30 -4.29 1.77
N SER A 125 17.78 -3.29 2.49
CA SER A 125 18.09 -1.88 2.25
C SER A 125 18.26 -1.16 3.58
N ASP A 126 19.40 -0.47 3.72
CA ASP A 126 19.71 0.39 4.86
C ASP A 126 19.07 1.78 4.74
N ASP A 127 18.21 2.01 3.74
CA ASP A 127 17.54 3.29 3.55
C ASP A 127 16.52 3.54 4.67
N ALA A 128 16.72 4.63 5.41
CA ALA A 128 15.90 4.97 6.57
C ALA A 128 14.44 5.25 6.20
N GLU A 129 14.16 5.80 5.02
CA GLU A 129 12.80 6.07 4.56
C GLU A 129 12.09 4.77 4.21
N TYR A 130 12.77 3.84 3.54
CA TYR A 130 12.24 2.51 3.25
C TYR A 130 11.88 1.74 4.53
N LEU A 131 12.79 1.69 5.51
CA LEU A 131 12.54 1.04 6.80
C LEU A 131 11.39 1.70 7.58
N PHE A 132 11.24 3.02 7.46
CA PHE A 132 10.13 3.76 8.06
C PHE A 132 8.80 3.37 7.42
N VAL A 133 8.68 3.39 6.08
CA VAL A 133 7.42 3.02 5.41
C VAL A 133 7.05 1.56 5.60
N GLN A 134 8.04 0.66 5.70
CA GLN A 134 7.82 -0.74 6.03
C GLN A 134 7.13 -0.88 7.38
N LYS A 135 7.70 -0.28 8.45
CA LYS A 135 7.09 -0.30 9.80
C LYS A 135 5.69 0.32 9.83
N GLU A 136 5.46 1.39 9.08
CA GLU A 136 4.13 2.00 8.97
C GLU A 136 3.15 1.04 8.30
N LEU A 137 3.53 0.35 7.23
CA LEU A 137 2.67 -0.67 6.61
C LEU A 137 2.40 -1.87 7.53
N GLU A 138 3.34 -2.27 8.39
CA GLU A 138 3.08 -3.30 9.43
C GLU A 138 1.96 -2.85 10.38
N ARG A 139 2.02 -1.58 10.81
CA ARG A 139 0.98 -0.99 11.68
C ARG A 139 -0.35 -0.89 10.96
N SER A 140 -0.38 -0.43 9.71
CA SER A 140 -1.59 -0.39 8.89
C SER A 140 -2.18 -1.79 8.71
N PHE A 141 -1.34 -2.81 8.45
CA PHE A 141 -1.79 -4.20 8.34
C PHE A 141 -2.46 -4.67 9.63
N LEU A 142 -1.81 -4.47 10.77
CA LEU A 142 -2.35 -4.85 12.07
C LEU A 142 -3.66 -4.12 12.37
N LEU A 143 -3.75 -2.83 12.07
CA LEU A 143 -4.95 -2.02 12.26
C LEU A 143 -6.14 -2.57 11.45
N TRP A 144 -5.94 -2.82 10.16
CA TRP A 144 -6.96 -3.41 9.30
C TRP A 144 -7.35 -4.82 9.75
N LEU A 145 -6.38 -5.63 10.17
CA LEU A 145 -6.64 -6.98 10.67
C LEU A 145 -7.52 -6.95 11.92
N VAL A 146 -7.19 -6.12 12.91
CA VAL A 146 -7.98 -5.95 14.14
C VAL A 146 -9.40 -5.47 13.82
N LEU A 147 -9.55 -4.53 12.88
CA LEU A 147 -10.87 -4.04 12.49
C LEU A 147 -11.73 -5.12 11.82
N HIS A 148 -11.14 -5.97 10.97
CA HIS A 148 -11.84 -7.10 10.36
C HIS A 148 -12.24 -8.16 11.39
N LEU A 149 -11.38 -8.44 12.37
CA LEU A 149 -11.71 -9.33 13.49
C LEU A 149 -12.88 -8.77 14.32
N PHE A 150 -12.84 -7.48 14.65
CA PHE A 150 -13.93 -6.80 15.35
C PHE A 150 -15.24 -6.87 14.57
N ASN A 151 -15.22 -6.57 13.27
CA ASN A 151 -16.39 -6.69 12.40
C ASN A 151 -16.91 -8.14 12.33
N GLY A 152 -16.02 -9.14 12.28
CA GLY A 152 -16.39 -10.56 12.34
C GLY A 152 -17.09 -10.94 13.65
N ILE A 153 -16.63 -10.41 14.78
CA ILE A 153 -17.28 -10.60 16.09
C ILE A 153 -18.69 -9.99 16.09
N LEU A 154 -18.87 -8.78 15.55
CA LEU A 154 -20.18 -8.14 15.46
C LEU A 154 -21.16 -8.98 14.62
N ILE A 155 -20.72 -9.51 13.48
CA ILE A 155 -21.52 -10.40 12.64
C ILE A 155 -21.88 -11.68 13.41
N TRP A 156 -20.90 -12.30 14.08
CA TRP A 156 -21.14 -13.53 14.84
C TRP A 156 -22.17 -13.33 15.95
N ILE A 157 -22.06 -12.25 16.73
CA ILE A 157 -23.03 -11.90 17.78
C ILE A 157 -24.43 -11.71 17.19
N SER A 158 -24.53 -11.07 16.02
CA SER A 158 -25.83 -10.80 15.41
C SER A 158 -26.54 -12.06 14.94
N GLN A 159 -25.79 -13.09 14.53
CA GLN A 159 -26.34 -14.40 14.12
C GLN A 159 -26.83 -15.28 15.28
N GLN A 160 -26.41 -15.04 16.52
CA GLN A 160 -26.84 -15.84 17.67
C GLN A 160 -28.28 -15.53 18.14
N ARG A 161 -28.94 -14.55 17.53
CA ARG A 161 -30.29 -14.15 17.94
C ARG A 161 -31.33 -15.12 17.36
N PRO A 162 -32.26 -15.63 18.19
CA PRO A 162 -33.35 -16.45 17.69
C PRO A 162 -34.22 -15.65 16.72
N ILE A 163 -34.63 -16.28 15.63
CA ILE A 163 -35.64 -15.73 14.72
C ILE A 163 -36.98 -15.82 15.47
N THR A 164 -37.36 -14.73 16.14
CA THR A 164 -38.65 -14.57 16.80
C THR A 164 -39.72 -14.10 15.84
#